data_AF-A0A934B8F9-F1
#
_entry.id   AF-A0A934B8F9-F1
#
_cell.length_a   1.000
_cell.length_b   1.000
_cell.length_c   1.000
_cell.angle_alpha   90.00
_cell.angle_beta   90.00
_cell.angle_gamma   90.00
#
_symmetry.space_group_name_H-M   'P 1'
#
loop_
_entity.id
_entity.type
_entity.pdbx_description
1 polymer ?
#
loop_
_entity_poly.entity_id
_entity_poly.type
_entity_poly.pdbx_seq_one_letter_code
_entity_poly.pdbx_strand_id
1 'polypeptide(L)' 'MDFSETINDIATYLQSNIYVTLGLVLVFLLLIFRKPKIFIAIAVIVFLLYGVLFMISDVTETGDEHRQEMVKEKILKD' A
#
# COMPACT_ATOMS: atom_id res chain seq x y z
N MET A 1 0.34 0.09 -11.99
CA MET A 1 -0.84 0.35 -11.14
C MET A 1 -0.28 1.03 -9.92
N ASP A 2 -0.55 2.32 -9.76
CA ASP A 2 0.12 3.13 -8.77
C ASP A 2 -0.33 2.69 -7.37
N PHE A 3 0.63 2.46 -6.47
CA PHE A 3 0.35 2.09 -5.09
C PHE A 3 -0.47 3.20 -4.39
N SER A 4 -0.24 4.46 -4.78
CA SER A 4 -1.01 5.63 -4.36
C SER A 4 -2.50 5.50 -4.72
N GLU A 5 -2.81 5.03 -5.93
CA GLU A 5 -4.17 4.82 -6.43
C GLU A 5 -4.90 3.75 -5.59
N THR A 6 -4.20 2.64 -5.27
CA THR A 6 -4.75 1.58 -4.43
C THR A 6 -5.07 2.07 -3.00
N ILE A 7 -4.18 2.88 -2.40
CA ILE A 7 -4.41 3.46 -1.07
C ILE A 7 -5.61 4.41 -1.11
N ASN A 8 -5.73 5.22 -2.17
CA ASN A 8 -6.81 6.18 -2.33
C ASN A 8 -8.18 5.50 -2.50
N ASP A 9 -8.25 4.39 -3.24
CA ASP A 9 -9.47 3.60 -3.40
C ASP A 9 -9.92 3.00 -2.05
N ILE A 10 -8.98 2.44 -1.29
CA ILE A 10 -9.26 1.88 0.05
C ILE A 10 -9.74 3.00 0.99
N ALA A 11 -9.10 4.16 0.98
CA ALA A 11 -9.49 5.30 1.81
C ALA A 11 -10.90 5.79 1.47
N THR A 12 -11.22 5.88 0.18
CA THR A 12 -12.54 6.28 -0.31
C THR A 12 -13.62 5.26 0.08
N TYR A 13 -13.31 3.97 0.02
CA TYR A 13 -14.21 2.90 0.47
C TYR A 13 -14.49 2.97 1.98
N LEU A 14 -13.46 3.22 2.79
CA LEU A 14 -13.61 3.36 4.24
C LEU A 14 -14.40 4.62 4.63
N GLN A 15 -14.22 5.73 3.89
CA GLN A 15 -15.00 6.95 4.09
C GLN A 15 -16.47 6.77 3.74
N SER A 16 -16.77 6.05 2.64
CA SER A 16 -18.14 5.80 2.20
C SER A 16 -18.88 4.77 3.09
N ASN A 17 -18.15 3.86 3.75
CA ASN A 17 -18.73 2.79 4.57
C ASN A 17 -18.40 2.95 6.05
N ILE A 18 -18.99 3.95 6.70
CA ILE A 18 -18.70 4.31 8.10
C ILE A 18 -18.90 3.15 9.08
N TYR A 19 -19.88 2.27 8.87
CA TYR A 19 -20.14 1.12 9.73
C TYR A 19 -19.02 0.07 9.65
N VAL A 20 -18.46 -0.15 8.46
CA VAL A 20 -17.34 -1.06 8.27
C VAL A 20 -16.10 -0.49 8.98
N THR A 21 -15.86 0.80 8.81
CA THR A 21 -14.76 1.53 9.47
C THR A 21 -14.89 1.44 11.00
N LEU A 22 -16.08 1.67 11.55
CA LEU A 22 -16.32 1.54 13.00
C LEU A 22 -16.10 0.10 13.49
N GLY A 23 -16.56 -0.90 12.74
CA GLY A 23 -16.32 -2.31 13.06
C GLY A 23 -14.83 -2.64 13.11
N LEU A 24 -14.06 -2.18 12.13
CA LEU A 24 -12.60 -2.34 12.07
C LEU A 24 -11.91 -1.68 13.26
N VAL A 25 -12.28 -0.43 13.59
CA VAL A 25 -11.72 0.30 14.73
C VAL A 25 -12.00 -0.42 16.04
N LEU A 26 -13.22 -0.93 16.24
CA LEU A 26 -13.58 -1.71 17.44
C LEU A 26 -12.77 -3.00 17.55
N VAL A 27 -12.58 -3.72 16.43
CA VAL A 27 -11.75 -4.93 16.40
C VAL A 27 -10.31 -4.60 16.78
N PHE A 28 -9.73 -3.53 16.21
CA PHE A 28 -8.38 -3.11 16.55
C PHE A 28 -8.25 -2.71 18.03
N LEU A 29 -9.20 -1.95 18.55
CA LEU A 29 -9.25 -1.61 19.98
C LEU A 29 -9.32 -2.85 20.86
N LEU A 30 -10.19 -3.81 20.52
CA LEU A 30 -10.30 -5.08 21.24
C LEU A 30 -8.99 -5.87 21.23
N LEU A 31 -8.29 -5.88 20.09
CA LEU A 31 -7.04 -6.60 19.93
C LEU A 31 -5.92 -5.94 20.77
N ILE A 32 -5.86 -4.62 20.79
CA ILE A 32 -4.93 -3.84 21.63
C ILE A 32 -5.18 -4.12 23.11
N PHE A 33 -6.43 -4.01 23.58
CA PHE A 33 -6.74 -4.15 25.00
C PHE A 33 -6.65 -5.59 25.50
N ARG A 34 -7.11 -6.57 24.70
CA ARG A 34 -7.22 -7.96 25.16
C ARG A 34 -5.95 -8.77 24.91
N LYS A 35 -5.21 -8.48 23.83
CA LYS A 35 -4.04 -9.24 23.38
C LYS A 35 -3.00 -8.34 22.70
N PRO A 36 -2.39 -7.39 23.44
CA PRO A 36 -1.47 -6.40 22.86
C PRO A 36 -0.27 -7.04 22.15
N LYS A 37 0.22 -8.19 22.64
CA LYS A 37 1.30 -8.94 22.00
C LYS A 37 0.96 -9.39 20.57
N ILE A 38 -0.29 -9.81 20.35
CA ILE A 38 -0.78 -10.25 19.03
C ILE A 38 -0.95 -9.04 18.12
N PHE A 39 -1.48 -7.93 18.66
CA PHE A 39 -1.61 -6.68 17.89
C PHE A 39 -0.24 -6.20 17.38
N ILE A 40 0.76 -6.15 18.26
CA ILE A 40 2.11 -5.74 17.88
C ILE A 40 2.70 -6.69 16.83
N ALA A 41 2.55 -8.00 16.98
CA ALA A 41 3.04 -8.96 15.98
C ALA A 41 2.39 -8.74 14.60
N ILE A 42 1.08 -8.55 14.55
CA ILE A 42 0.35 -8.26 13.31
C ILE A 42 0.81 -6.92 12.73
N ALA A 43 0.92 -5.87 13.55
CA ALA A 43 1.34 -4.55 13.11
C ALA A 43 2.75 -4.57 12.50
N VAL A 44 3.69 -5.31 13.10
CA VAL A 44 5.04 -5.48 12.56
C VAL A 44 5.02 -6.20 11.21
N ILE A 45 4.22 -7.26 11.07
CA ILE A 45 4.09 -7.99 9.80
C ILE A 45 3.51 -7.08 8.71
N VAL A 46 2.44 -6.34 9.02
CA VAL A 46 1.82 -5.39 8.09
C VAL A 46 2.83 -4.32 7.66
N PHE A 47 3.60 -3.78 8.61
CA PHE A 47 4.61 -2.76 8.33
C PHE A 47 5.74 -3.29 7.45
N LEU A 48 6.22 -4.51 7.71
CA LEU A 48 7.22 -5.18 6.86
C LEU A 48 6.69 -5.41 5.45
N LEU A 49 5.47 -5.93 5.32
CA LEU A 49 4.83 -6.14 4.02
C LEU A 49 4.67 -4.83 3.27
N TYR A 50 4.21 -3.77 3.95
CA TYR A 50 4.08 -2.44 3.36
C TYR A 50 5.43 -1.92 2.84
N GLY A 51 6.49 -2.02 3.65
CA GLY A 51 7.83 -1.59 3.24
C GLY A 51 8.37 -2.38 2.05
N VAL A 52 8.17 -3.70 2.03
CA VAL A 52 8.58 -4.56 0.91
C VAL A 52 7.80 -4.21 -0.37
N LEU A 53 6.48 -4.05 -0.27
CA LEU A 53 5.64 -3.69 -1.41
C LEU A 53 5.97 -2.29 -1.94
N PHE A 54 6.29 -1.35 -1.06
CA PHE A 54 6.76 -0.02 -1.44
C PHE A 54 8.08 -0.09 -2.22
N MET A 55 9.07 -0.83 -1.71
CA MET A 55 10.34 -1.04 -2.41
C MET A 55 10.15 -1.72 -3.78
N ILE A 56 9.28 -2.73 -3.86
CA ILE A 56 8.98 -3.39 -5.13
C ILE A 56 8.33 -2.40 -6.11
N SER A 57 7.42 -1.55 -5.64
CA SER A 57 6.75 -0.55 -6.48
C SER A 57 7.75 0.46 -7.03
N ASP A 58 8.61 0.99 -6.17
CA ASP A 58 9.67 1.95 -6.54
C ASP A 58 10.66 1.34 -7.56
N VAL A 59 11.09 0.10 -7.35
CA VAL A 59 11.99 -0.60 -8.29
C VAL A 59 11.30 -0.90 -9.63
N THR A 60 10.01 -1.22 -9.61
CA THR A 60 9.24 -1.50 -10.82
C THR A 60 9.00 -0.21 -11.62
N GLU A 61 8.69 0.89 -10.93
CA GLU A 61 8.50 2.21 -11.53
C GLU A 61 9.80 2.72 -12.17
N THR A 62 10.93 2.59 -11.47
CA THR A 62 12.26 2.92 -12.02
C THR A 62 12.58 2.08 -13.26
N GLY A 63 12.20 0.80 -13.29
CA GLY A 63 12.42 -0.08 -14.44
C GLY A 63 11.57 0.27 -15.66
N ASP A 64 10.33 0.68 -15.46
CA ASP A 64 9.43 1.12 -16.53
C ASP A 64 9.79 2.52 -17.06
N GLU A 65 10.21 3.45 -16.19
CA GLU A 65 10.74 4.75 -16.62
C GLU A 65 11.98 4.57 -17.51
N HIS A 66 12.92 3.72 -17.10
CA HIS A 66 14.12 3.44 -17.89
C HIS A 66 13.79 2.80 -19.25
N ARG A 67 12.77 1.94 -19.30
CA ARG A 67 12.29 1.37 -20.56
C ARG A 67 11.64 2.41 -21.47
N GLN A 68 10.83 3.32 -20.92
CA GLN A 68 10.20 4.38 -21.71
C GLN A 68 11.21 5.39 -22.24
N GLU A 69 12.26 5.69 -21.48
CA GLU A 69 13.34 6.58 -21.89
C GLU A 69 14.13 5.99 -23.07
N MET A 70 14.51 4.70 -23.00
CA MET A 70 15.18 4.00 -24.10
C MET A 70 14.33 3.89 -25.38
N VAL A 71 13.00 3.78 -25.25
CA VAL A 71 12.08 3.76 -26.41
C VAL A 71 11.94 5.16 -27.00
N LYS A 72 11.83 6.22 -26.18
CA LYS A 72 11.81 7.60 -26.66
C LYS A 72 13.11 7.99 -27.37
N GLU A 73 14.26 7.58 -26.84
CA GLU A 73 15.56 7.86 -27.46
C GLU A 73 15.70 7.16 -28.82
N LYS A 74 15.19 5.93 -28.97
CA LYS A 74 15.14 5.25 -30.28
C LYS A 74 14.26 5.95 -31.31
N ILE A 75 13.08 6.42 -30.91
CA ILE A 75 12.13 7.08 -31.83
C ILE A 75 12.62 8.46 -32.27
N LEU A 76 13.40 9.16 -31.44
CA LEU A 76 13.98 10.47 -31.77
C LEU A 76 15.23 10.40 -32.66
N LYS A 77 15.78 9.20 -32.87
CA LYS A 77 17.03 8.98 -33.61
C LYS A 77 16.83 8.37 -35.00
N ASP A 78 15.61 7.91 -35.31
CA ASP A 78 15.13 7.53 -36.65
C ASP A 78 14.36 8.69 -37.30
#